data_AF-A0A966SZ99-F1
#
_entry.id   AF-A0A966SZ99-F1
#
_cell.length_a   1.000
_cell.length_b   1.000
_cell.length_c   1.000
_cell.angle_alpha   90.00
_cell.angle_beta   90.00
_cell.angle_gamma   90.00
#
_symmetry.space_group_name_H-M   'P 1'
#
loop_
_entity.id
_entity.type
_entity.pdbx_description
1 polymer ?
#
loop_
_entity_poly.entity_id
_entity_poly.type
_entity_poly.pdbx_seq_one_letter_code
_entity_poly.pdbx_strand_id
1 'polypeptide(L)'
;MRRSLLPALLGTLLPLGLPLGLQLGLPLDLPVFAQQSALLDAVKQNPQRGKTLCQQLRQYNAQDLSFTSAQVTREIARQQSLSPADAEVLVTYVVGLYCPDVR
;
A
#
# COMPACT_ATOMS: atom_id res chain seq x y z
N MET A 1 13.64 55.35 -28.15
CA MET A 1 12.41 56.15 -28.00
C MET A 1 11.73 55.77 -26.69
N ARG A 2 11.58 56.74 -25.77
CA ARG A 2 10.59 56.90 -24.66
C ARG A 2 10.46 55.74 -23.64
N ARG A 3 11.04 55.83 -22.42
CA ARG A 3 10.49 56.45 -21.19
C ARG A 3 9.00 56.16 -20.95
N SER A 4 8.69 55.47 -19.84
CA SER A 4 7.78 55.92 -18.75
C SER A 4 7.63 54.81 -17.71
N LEU A 5 8.12 54.99 -16.47
CA LEU A 5 7.47 55.68 -15.33
C LEU A 5 6.35 54.83 -14.68
N LEU A 6 6.71 54.20 -13.53
CA LEU A 6 5.85 53.86 -12.38
C LEU A 6 5.01 55.09 -11.94
N PRO A 7 3.92 55.02 -11.12
CA PRO A 7 3.75 54.14 -9.93
C PRO A 7 2.29 53.77 -9.54
N ALA A 8 2.12 52.97 -8.47
CA ALA A 8 1.10 53.05 -7.40
C ALA A 8 1.02 51.67 -6.71
N LEU A 9 1.63 51.46 -5.53
CA LEU A 9 1.12 51.81 -4.19
C LEU A 9 -0.30 51.29 -3.93
N LEU A 10 -0.40 50.21 -3.15
CA LEU A 10 -1.38 49.89 -2.09
C LEU A 10 -1.08 48.42 -1.73
N GLY A 11 -0.45 48.06 -0.61
CA GLY A 11 -0.73 48.52 0.74
C GLY A 11 -1.72 47.56 1.41
N THR A 12 -1.30 46.34 1.77
CA THR A 12 -1.95 45.56 2.84
C THR A 12 -0.88 44.83 3.65
N LEU A 13 -0.45 45.49 4.73
CA LEU A 13 0.21 44.89 5.88
C LEU A 13 -0.86 44.14 6.68
N LEU A 14 -0.81 42.81 6.70
CA LEU A 14 -1.47 42.02 7.73
C LEU A 14 -0.39 41.52 8.70
N PRO A 15 -0.32 42.00 9.94
CA PRO A 15 0.70 41.54 10.87
C PRO A 15 0.42 40.10 11.30
N LEU A 16 1.36 39.23 10.93
CA LEU A 16 1.71 38.00 11.62
C LEU A 16 1.84 38.27 13.13
N GLY A 17 1.01 37.58 13.91
CA GLY A 17 1.08 37.59 15.37
C GLY A 17 0.21 36.50 15.98
N LEU A 18 0.47 35.23 15.63
CA LEU A 18 -0.07 34.12 16.40
C LEU A 18 0.57 34.12 17.79
N PRO A 19 -0.19 34.18 18.89
CA PRO A 19 0.39 34.03 20.21
C PRO A 19 0.83 32.58 20.40
N LEU A 20 2.15 32.45 20.44
CA LEU A 20 2.96 31.59 21.31
C LEU A 20 2.22 30.40 21.95
N GLY A 21 2.64 29.21 21.49
CA GLY A 21 2.01 27.93 21.74
C GLY A 21 1.95 27.52 23.20
N LEU A 22 0.74 27.15 23.62
CA LEU A 22 0.51 26.29 24.76
C LEU A 22 0.90 24.86 24.35
N GLN A 23 2.13 24.47 24.68
CA GLN A 23 2.66 23.12 24.44
C GLN A 23 1.99 22.13 25.39
N LEU A 24 0.75 21.76 25.09
CA LEU A 24 0.07 20.62 25.71
C LEU A 24 0.72 19.35 25.17
N GLY A 25 1.78 18.90 25.85
CA GLY A 25 2.36 17.58 25.67
C GLY A 25 1.36 16.51 26.09
N LEU A 26 0.42 16.18 25.21
CA LEU A 26 -0.40 14.98 25.31
C LEU A 26 0.47 13.81 24.82
N PRO A 27 0.79 12.81 25.68
CA PRO A 27 1.27 11.54 25.16
C PRO A 27 0.12 10.93 24.38
N LEU A 28 0.16 11.10 23.06
CA LEU A 28 -0.69 10.37 22.13
C LEU A 28 -0.19 8.92 22.11
N ASP A 29 -0.51 8.16 23.16
CA ASP A 29 -0.60 6.69 23.09
C ASP A 29 -1.82 6.35 22.23
N LEU A 30 -1.72 6.70 20.95
CA LEU A 30 -2.65 6.22 19.96
C LEU A 30 -2.37 4.73 19.81
N PRO A 31 -3.35 3.84 20.06
CA PRO A 31 -3.17 2.45 19.72
C PRO A 31 -2.94 2.41 18.20
N VAL A 32 -1.70 2.15 17.80
CA VAL A 32 -1.39 1.66 16.47
C VAL A 32 -2.00 0.27 16.42
N PHE A 33 -3.29 0.20 16.11
CA PHE A 33 -3.87 -1.02 15.60
C PHE A 33 -3.10 -1.29 14.32
N ALA A 34 -2.18 -2.25 14.35
CA ALA A 34 -1.69 -2.84 13.13
C ALA A 34 -2.93 -3.31 12.39
N GLN A 35 -3.34 -2.62 11.33
CA GLN A 35 -4.32 -3.14 10.40
C GLN A 35 -3.67 -4.35 9.75
N GLN A 36 -3.73 -5.51 10.43
CA GLN A 36 -3.55 -6.77 9.76
C GLN A 36 -4.59 -6.78 8.66
N SER A 37 -4.11 -6.80 7.43
CA SER A 37 -4.94 -6.58 6.26
C SER A 37 -6.01 -7.66 6.23
N ALA A 38 -7.28 -7.25 6.19
CA ALA A 38 -8.44 -8.14 6.03
C ALA A 38 -8.23 -9.13 4.86
N LEU A 39 -7.40 -8.73 3.88
CA LEU A 39 -6.85 -9.56 2.82
C LEU A 39 -6.30 -10.92 3.30
N LEU A 40 -5.44 -10.93 4.32
CA LEU A 40 -4.70 -12.13 4.73
C LEU A 40 -5.48 -12.99 5.73
N ASP A 41 -6.50 -12.42 6.38
CA ASP A 41 -7.28 -13.13 7.38
C ASP A 41 -8.05 -14.31 6.77
N ALA A 42 -8.48 -14.19 5.51
CA ALA A 42 -9.12 -15.29 4.80
C ALA A 42 -8.19 -16.50 4.57
N VAL A 43 -6.87 -16.30 4.50
CA VAL A 43 -5.87 -17.38 4.41
C VAL A 43 -5.54 -17.92 5.79
N LYS A 44 -5.41 -17.05 6.80
CA LYS A 44 -5.16 -17.45 8.19
C LYS A 44 -6.29 -18.31 8.75
N GLN A 45 -7.54 -17.90 8.50
CA GLN A 45 -8.74 -18.59 8.99
C GLN A 45 -9.06 -19.85 8.19
N ASN A 46 -8.54 -19.98 6.96
CA ASN A 46 -8.76 -21.14 6.11
C ASN A 46 -7.44 -21.62 5.46
N PRO A 47 -6.69 -22.52 6.13
CA PRO A 47 -5.44 -23.06 5.59
C PRO A 47 -5.61 -23.80 4.25
N GLN A 48 -6.80 -24.35 3.98
CA GLN A 48 -7.05 -25.01 2.70
C GLN A 48 -7.01 -24.02 1.54
N ARG A 49 -7.46 -22.77 1.74
CA ARG A 49 -7.36 -21.71 0.73
C ARG A 49 -5.90 -21.42 0.38
N GLY A 50 -5.04 -21.31 1.39
CA GLY A 50 -3.59 -21.15 1.19
C GLY A 50 -2.97 -22.30 0.40
N LYS A 51 -3.31 -23.55 0.76
CA LYS A 51 -2.84 -24.75 0.02
C LYS A 51 -3.34 -24.81 -1.42
N THR A 52 -4.59 -24.43 -1.69
CA THR A 52 -5.13 -24.38 -3.05
C THR A 52 -4.40 -23.34 -3.90
N LEU A 53 -4.22 -22.13 -3.37
CA LEU A 53 -3.46 -21.08 -4.06
C LEU A 53 -2.02 -21.56 -4.29
N CYS A 54 -1.41 -22.24 -3.33
CA CYS A 54 -0.08 -22.83 -3.46
C CYS A 54 0.04 -23.82 -4.64
N GLN A 55 -0.95 -24.71 -4.80
CA GLN A 55 -0.98 -25.63 -5.93
C GLN A 55 -1.09 -24.88 -7.26
N GLN A 56 -1.87 -23.81 -7.31
CA GLN A 56 -1.97 -22.96 -8.49
C GLN A 56 -0.63 -22.27 -8.81
N LEU A 57 0.07 -21.72 -7.81
CA LEU A 57 1.37 -21.08 -8.03
C LEU A 57 2.42 -22.06 -8.57
N ARG A 58 2.40 -23.33 -8.14
CA ARG A 58 3.25 -24.38 -8.72
C ARG A 58 2.98 -24.63 -10.20
N GLN A 59 1.74 -24.49 -10.66
CA GLN A 59 1.42 -24.63 -12.08
C GLN A 59 2.03 -23.50 -12.92
N TYR A 60 2.12 -22.29 -12.38
CA TYR A 60 2.82 -21.19 -13.06
C TYR A 60 4.33 -21.41 -13.09
N ASN A 61 4.92 -21.86 -11.98
CA ASN A 61 6.33 -22.22 -11.94
C ASN A 61 6.72 -23.34 -12.91
N ALA A 62 5.83 -24.34 -13.11
CA ALA A 62 6.03 -25.38 -14.11
C ALA A 62 6.02 -24.84 -15.56
N GLN A 63 5.60 -23.59 -15.76
CA GLN A 63 5.62 -22.86 -17.02
C GLN A 63 6.73 -21.78 -17.04
N ASP A 64 7.71 -21.87 -16.13
CA ASP A 64 8.79 -20.89 -15.94
C ASP A 64 8.30 -19.46 -15.62
N LEU A 65 7.09 -19.33 -15.07
CA LEU A 65 6.55 -18.05 -14.61
C LEU A 65 6.76 -17.91 -13.10
N SER A 66 7.45 -16.84 -12.69
CA SER A 66 7.57 -16.48 -11.28
C SER A 66 6.21 -16.06 -10.70
N PHE A 67 5.94 -16.43 -9.46
CA PHE A 67 4.68 -16.11 -8.77
C PHE A 67 4.46 -14.60 -8.55
N THR A 68 5.52 -13.79 -8.64
CA THR A 68 5.47 -12.31 -8.57
C THR A 68 5.51 -11.65 -9.94
N SER A 69 5.57 -12.42 -11.03
CA SER A 69 5.55 -11.84 -12.38
C SER A 69 4.26 -11.05 -12.61
N ALA A 70 4.36 -9.93 -13.34
CA ALA A 70 3.21 -9.06 -13.59
C ALA A 70 2.04 -9.82 -14.27
N GLN A 71 2.34 -10.86 -15.05
CA GLN A 71 1.32 -11.73 -15.63
C GLN A 71 0.56 -12.53 -14.56
N VAL A 72 1.28 -13.27 -13.71
CA VAL A 72 0.68 -14.11 -12.66
C VAL A 72 -0.05 -13.24 -11.64
N THR A 73 0.56 -12.16 -11.17
CA THR A 73 -0.05 -11.23 -10.21
C THR A 73 -1.36 -10.65 -10.73
N ARG A 74 -1.44 -10.23 -12.00
CA ARG A 74 -2.70 -9.73 -12.60
C ARG A 74 -3.76 -10.81 -12.71
N GLU A 75 -3.38 -12.03 -13.05
CA GLU A 75 -4.32 -13.14 -13.18
C GLU A 75 -4.90 -13.53 -11.82
N ILE A 76 -4.06 -13.66 -10.80
CA ILE A 76 -4.51 -13.89 -9.42
C ILE A 76 -5.37 -12.72 -8.92
N ALA A 77 -4.99 -11.48 -9.21
CA ALA A 77 -5.77 -10.30 -8.83
C ALA A 77 -7.20 -10.37 -9.38
N ARG A 78 -7.35 -10.71 -10.66
CA ARG A 78 -8.68 -10.90 -11.28
C ARG A 78 -9.46 -12.03 -10.61
N GLN A 79 -8.85 -13.18 -10.39
CA GLN A 79 -9.51 -14.35 -9.81
C GLN A 79 -9.96 -14.13 -8.36
N GLN A 80 -9.19 -13.35 -7.60
CA GLN A 80 -9.46 -13.06 -6.19
C GLN A 80 -10.23 -11.75 -5.98
N SER A 81 -10.56 -11.02 -7.05
CA SER A 81 -11.16 -9.67 -7.00
C SER A 81 -10.34 -8.68 -6.18
N LEU A 82 -9.02 -8.65 -6.42
CA LEU A 82 -8.04 -7.82 -5.71
C LEU A 82 -7.40 -6.80 -6.65
N SER A 83 -6.75 -5.79 -6.06
CA SER A 83 -5.77 -5.00 -6.80
C SER A 83 -4.52 -5.86 -7.12
N PRO A 84 -3.74 -5.52 -8.16
CA PRO A 84 -2.47 -6.21 -8.40
C PRO A 84 -1.52 -6.17 -7.21
N ALA A 85 -1.46 -5.05 -6.48
CA ALA A 85 -0.61 -4.91 -5.29
C ALA A 85 -1.05 -5.87 -4.17
N ASP A 86 -2.36 -5.96 -3.90
CA ASP A 86 -2.89 -6.89 -2.90
C ASP A 86 -2.69 -8.35 -3.31
N ALA A 87 -2.80 -8.65 -4.61
CA ALA A 87 -2.52 -9.99 -5.11
C ALA A 87 -1.05 -10.37 -4.88
N GLU A 88 -0.11 -9.46 -5.11
CA GLU A 88 1.32 -9.68 -4.86
C GLU A 88 1.62 -9.96 -3.37
N VAL A 89 0.99 -9.18 -2.47
CA VAL A 89 1.07 -9.40 -1.02
C VAL A 89 0.49 -10.77 -0.65
N LEU A 90 -0.67 -11.13 -1.19
CA LEU A 90 -1.34 -12.41 -0.94
C LEU A 90 -0.47 -13.59 -1.37
N VAL A 91 0.07 -13.57 -2.59
CA VAL A 91 0.88 -14.70 -3.10
C VAL A 91 2.19 -14.84 -2.34
N THR A 92 2.85 -13.72 -1.99
CA THR A 92 4.07 -13.75 -1.18
C THR A 92 3.82 -14.36 0.19
N TYR A 93 2.71 -13.98 0.83
CA TYR A 93 2.30 -14.55 2.12
C TYR A 93 2.02 -16.07 2.02
N VAL A 94 1.30 -16.49 0.97
CA VAL A 94 1.00 -17.92 0.75
C VAL A 94 2.26 -18.73 0.47
N VAL A 95 3.19 -18.23 -0.35
CA VAL A 95 4.46 -18.91 -0.63
C VAL A 95 5.25 -19.12 0.66
N GLY A 96 5.39 -18.08 1.48
CA GLY A 96 6.10 -18.15 2.75
C GLY A 96 5.50 -19.14 3.77
N LEU A 97 4.19 -19.40 3.69
CA LEU A 97 3.51 -20.32 4.62
C LEU A 97 3.32 -21.74 4.09
N TYR A 98 3.15 -21.92 2.78
CA TYR A 98 2.64 -23.17 2.22
C TYR A 98 3.47 -23.75 1.07
N CYS A 99 4.37 -22.98 0.43
CA CYS A 99 5.03 -23.35 -0.82
C CYS A 99 6.54 -23.09 -0.83
N PRO A 100 7.35 -23.73 0.02
CA PRO A 100 8.79 -23.47 0.07
C PRO A 100 9.53 -23.79 -1.24
N ASP A 101 8.90 -24.52 -2.16
CA ASP A 101 9.43 -24.93 -3.47
C ASP A 101 9.08 -23.95 -4.62
N VAL A 102 8.17 -23.01 -4.42
CA VAL A 102 7.74 -22.02 -5.44
C VAL A 102 8.70 -20.82 -5.49
N ARG A 103 9.02 -20.35 -6.70
CA ARG A 103 10.00 -19.29 -7.01
C ARG A 103 9.45 -18.14 -7.88
#